data_AF-A0A7V2RPH6-F1
#
_entry.id   AF-A0A7V2RPH6-F1
#
_cell.length_a   1.000
_cell.length_b   1.000
_cell.length_c   1.000
_cell.angle_alpha   90.00
_cell.angle_beta   90.00
_cell.angle_gamma   90.00
#
_symmetry.space_group_name_H-M   'P 1'
#
loop_
_entity.id
_entity.type
_entity.pdbx_description
1 polymer ?
#
loop_
_entity_poly.entity_id
_entity_poly.type
_entity_poly.pdbx_seq_one_letter_code
_entity_poly.pdbx_strand_id
1 'polypeptide(L)'
;MNNHLHKTSSTKSLPGRQASIAVLPFVNMSAEPGNEYFSDGITEEIINALTKVQGLKVIARTSSFAFKNKNIDVPTIGRQLDMT
;
A
#
# COMPACT_ATOMS: atom_id res chain seq x y z
N MET A 1 37.64 3.72 13.28
CA MET A 1 36.29 3.87 13.86
C MET A 1 35.46 4.72 12.90
N ASN A 2 34.77 4.09 11.94
CA ASN A 2 34.04 4.83 10.91
C ASN A 2 32.55 4.82 11.27
N ASN A 3 32.05 5.99 11.67
CA ASN A 3 30.70 6.19 12.15
C ASN A 3 29.68 6.00 11.01
N HIS A 4 28.86 4.96 11.12
CA HIS A 4 27.79 4.63 10.19
C HIS A 4 26.60 5.57 10.46
N LEU A 5 26.56 6.72 9.79
CA LEU A 5 25.42 7.64 9.83
C LEU A 5 24.29 7.04 8.98
N HIS A 6 23.28 6.49 9.65
CA HIS A 6 21.99 6.19 9.06
C HIS A 6 21.43 7.47 8.42
N LYS A 7 21.47 7.53 7.09
CA LYS A 7 20.77 8.56 6.31
C LYS A 7 19.29 8.24 6.36
N THR A 8 18.61 8.63 7.44
CA THR A 8 17.16 8.73 7.45
C THR A 8 16.81 9.88 6.51
N SER A 9 16.40 9.52 5.28
CA SER A 9 15.87 10.48 4.32
C SER A 9 14.62 11.12 4.91
N SER A 10 14.76 12.28 5.55
CA SER A 10 13.66 13.13 5.96
C SER A 10 12.94 13.58 4.69
N THR A 11 11.82 12.93 4.37
CA THR A 11 10.93 13.36 3.31
C THR A 11 10.33 14.70 3.71
N LYS A 12 10.98 15.79 3.30
CA LYS A 12 10.41 17.14 3.36
C LYS A 12 9.11 17.11 2.56
N SER A 13 7.96 17.11 3.23
CA SER A 13 6.66 17.20 2.57
C SER A 13 6.62 18.51 1.78
N LEU A 14 6.46 18.41 0.47
CA LEU A 14 6.24 19.57 -0.37
C LEU A 14 4.85 20.15 0.01
N PRO A 15 4.74 21.46 0.29
CA PRO A 15 3.44 22.06 0.58
C PRO A 15 2.47 21.81 -0.58
N GLY A 16 1.32 21.21 -0.27
CA GLY A 16 0.28 20.84 -1.24
C GLY A 16 0.22 19.35 -1.61
N ARG A 17 1.18 18.52 -1.17
CA ARG A 17 1.17 17.08 -1.47
C ARG A 17 0.72 16.27 -0.27
N GLN A 18 -0.51 15.78 -0.32
CA GLN A 18 -1.07 14.91 0.72
C GLN A 18 -0.37 13.55 0.71
N ALA A 19 0.00 13.03 1.89
CA ALA A 19 0.51 11.68 2.01
C ALA A 19 -0.54 10.68 1.50
N SER A 20 -0.13 9.69 0.72
CA SER A 20 -1.04 8.70 0.17
C SER A 20 -0.53 7.28 0.37
N ILE A 21 -1.45 6.34 0.50
CA ILE A 21 -1.15 4.91 0.69
C ILE A 21 -2.15 4.04 -0.09
N ALA A 22 -1.64 2.97 -0.68
CA ALA A 22 -2.43 1.88 -1.22
C ALA A 22 -2.07 0.60 -0.46
N VAL A 23 -3.08 -0.23 -0.22
CA VAL A 23 -2.92 -1.55 0.40
C VAL A 23 -3.23 -2.58 -0.68
N LEU A 24 -2.19 -3.24 -1.18
CA LEU A 24 -2.36 -4.28 -2.18
C LEU A 24 -2.87 -5.57 -1.54
N PRO A 25 -3.75 -6.33 -2.20
CA PRO A 25 -4.25 -7.58 -1.65
C PRO A 25 -3.13 -8.57 -1.35
N PHE A 26 -3.22 -9.19 -0.18
CA PHE A 26 -2.28 -10.25 0.17
C PHE A 26 -2.45 -11.46 -0.76
N VAL A 27 -1.32 -12.07 -1.11
CA VAL A 27 -1.30 -13.35 -1.81
C VAL A 27 -1.72 -14.44 -0.82
N ASN A 28 -2.71 -15.25 -1.20
CA ASN A 28 -3.02 -16.46 -0.46
C ASN A 28 -1.89 -17.48 -0.68
N MET A 29 -1.08 -17.75 0.35
CA MET A 29 0.00 -18.75 0.31
C MET A 29 -0.47 -20.14 0.79
N SER A 30 -1.75 -20.29 1.15
CA SER A 30 -2.35 -21.57 1.50
C SER A 30 -2.60 -22.42 0.24
N ALA A 31 -2.57 -23.75 0.39
CA ALA A 31 -3.03 -24.66 -0.64
C ALA A 31 -4.56 -24.66 -0.81
N GLU A 32 -5.29 -24.14 0.17
CA GLU A 32 -6.76 -24.09 0.16
C GLU A 32 -7.25 -22.80 -0.50
N PRO A 33 -7.93 -22.87 -1.67
CA PRO A 33 -8.49 -21.69 -2.33
C PRO A 33 -9.55 -20.99 -1.47
N GLY A 34 -10.21 -21.78 -0.60
CA GLY A 34 -11.17 -21.26 0.37
C GLY A 34 -10.57 -20.16 1.26
N ASN A 35 -9.28 -20.15 1.55
CA ASN A 35 -8.69 -19.15 2.44
C ASN A 35 -8.47 -17.77 1.79
N GLU A 36 -8.78 -17.60 0.50
CA GLU A 36 -8.58 -16.33 -0.19
C GLU A 36 -9.46 -15.20 0.35
N TYR A 37 -10.67 -15.51 0.85
CA TYR A 37 -11.53 -14.51 1.51
C TYR A 37 -10.88 -13.93 2.76
N PHE A 38 -10.01 -14.70 3.44
CA PHE A 38 -9.33 -14.23 4.64
C PHE A 38 -8.29 -13.17 4.27
N SER A 39 -7.45 -13.45 3.27
CA SER A 39 -6.48 -12.49 2.73
C SER A 39 -7.17 -11.21 2.24
N ASP A 40 -8.30 -11.34 1.56
CA ASP A 40 -9.09 -10.21 1.09
C ASP A 40 -9.71 -9.43 2.24
N GLY A 41 -10.31 -10.11 3.22
CA GLY A 41 -10.89 -9.50 4.40
C GLY A 41 -9.88 -8.71 5.24
N ILE A 42 -8.67 -9.25 5.44
CA ILE A 42 -7.60 -8.51 6.13
C ILE A 42 -7.16 -7.29 5.32
N THR A 43 -7.05 -7.41 3.99
CA THR A 43 -6.71 -6.27 3.13
C THR A 43 -7.74 -5.15 3.26
N GLU A 44 -9.03 -5.51 3.25
CA GLU A 44 -10.12 -4.56 3.43
C GLU A 44 -10.11 -3.87 4.79
N GLU A 45 -9.88 -4.63 5.85
CA GLU A 45 -9.86 -4.08 7.20
C GLU A 45 -8.71 -3.08 7.36
N ILE A 46 -7.53 -3.35 6.78
CA ILE A 46 -6.40 -2.41 6.78
C ILE A 46 -6.76 -1.13 6.00
N ILE A 47 -7.39 -1.26 4.83
CA ILE A 47 -7.86 -0.09 4.06
C ILE A 47 -8.82 0.75 4.92
N ASN A 48 -9.80 0.10 5.54
CA ASN A 48 -10.81 0.75 6.39
C ASN A 48 -10.22 1.37 7.66
N ALA A 49 -9.19 0.76 8.25
CA ALA A 49 -8.49 1.33 9.39
C ALA A 49 -7.71 2.58 8.99
N LEU A 50 -7.03 2.55 7.85
CA LEU A 50 -6.22 3.67 7.36
C LEU A 50 -7.06 4.86 6.90
N THR A 51 -8.30 4.65 6.43
CA THR A 51 -9.18 5.76 6.01
C THR A 51 -9.54 6.69 7.16
N LYS A 52 -9.44 6.21 8.41
CA LYS A 52 -9.70 7.00 9.62
C LYS A 52 -8.52 7.91 10.00
N VAL A 53 -7.36 7.76 9.36
CA VAL A 53 -6.16 8.57 9.63
C VAL A 53 -6.29 9.93 8.95
N GLN A 54 -6.41 10.98 9.75
CA GLN A 54 -6.52 12.35 9.26
C GLN A 54 -5.27 12.74 8.46
N GLY A 55 -5.48 13.38 7.31
CA GLY A 55 -4.39 13.83 6.44
C GLY A 55 -3.80 12.74 5.54
N LEU A 56 -4.28 11.49 5.60
CA LEU A 56 -3.85 10.39 4.76
C LEU A 56 -4.86 10.10 3.64
N LYS A 57 -4.42 10.19 2.38
CA LYS A 57 -5.23 9.75 1.22
C LYS A 57 -5.07 8.25 1.05
N VAL A 58 -6.14 7.49 1.27
CA VAL A 58 -6.15 6.04 1.04
C VAL A 58 -6.73 5.74 -0.34
N ILE A 59 -6.01 4.94 -1.14
CA ILE A 59 -6.48 4.50 -2.44
C ILE A 59 -7.66 3.54 -2.28
N ALA A 60 -8.68 3.71 -3.13
CA ALA A 60 -9.91 2.94 -3.08
C ALA A 60 -9.65 1.42 -3.19
N ARG A 61 -10.46 0.63 -2.46
CA ARG A 61 -10.41 -0.84 -2.46
C ARG A 61 -10.38 -1.42 -3.88
N THR A 62 -11.32 -1.02 -4.74
CA THR A 62 -11.41 -1.56 -6.11
C THR A 62 -10.16 -1.28 -6.94
N SER A 63 -9.57 -0.10 -6.82
CA SER A 63 -8.32 0.26 -7.49
C SER A 63 -7.15 -0.59 -6.99
N SER A 64 -7.03 -0.83 -5.68
CA SER A 64 -6.00 -1.71 -5.12
C SER A 64 -6.19 -3.16 -5.56
N PHE A 65 -7.43 -3.66 -5.56
CA PHE A 65 -7.76 -5.03 -5.95
C PHE A 65 -7.57 -5.30 -7.43
N ALA A 66 -7.54 -4.27 -8.28
CA ALA A 66 -7.18 -4.40 -9.69
C ALA A 66 -5.76 -4.96 -9.90
N PHE A 67 -4.90 -4.95 -8.87
CA PHE A 67 -3.54 -5.49 -8.91
C PHE A 67 -3.40 -6.89 -8.29
N LYS A 68 -4.48 -7.47 -7.78
CA LYS A 68 -4.46 -8.81 -7.18
C LYS A 68 -3.92 -9.85 -8.17
N ASN A 69 -3.01 -10.71 -7.71
CA ASN A 69 -2.41 -11.79 -8.50
C ASN A 69 -1.72 -11.32 -9.79
N LYS A 70 -1.37 -10.04 -9.92
CA LYS A 70 -0.59 -9.50 -11.04
C LYS A 70 0.86 -9.34 -10.63
N ASN A 71 1.77 -9.74 -11.52
CA ASN A 71 3.20 -9.53 -11.35
C ASN A 71 3.60 -8.19 -12.00
N ILE A 72 3.33 -7.08 -11.30
CA ILE A 72 3.67 -5.72 -11.74
C ILE A 72 4.63 -5.12 -10.71
N ASP A 73 5.65 -4.41 -11.19
CA ASP A 73 6.62 -3.75 -10.31
C ASP A 73 5.98 -2.59 -9.52
N VAL A 74 6.43 -2.42 -8.28
CA VAL A 74 5.91 -1.40 -7.35
C VAL A 74 5.96 0.02 -7.94
N PRO A 75 7.03 0.47 -8.63
CA PRO A 75 7.04 1.78 -9.27
C PRO A 75 5.92 1.97 -10.31
N THR A 76 5.61 0.94 -11.10
CA THR A 76 4.51 0.99 -12.07
C THR A 76 3.15 1.06 -11.38
N ILE A 77 2.94 0.29 -10.32
CA ILE A 77 1.70 0.34 -9.54
C ILE A 77 1.52 1.75 -8.94
N GLY A 78 2.56 2.32 -8.35
CA GLY A 78 2.53 3.68 -7.80
C GLY A 78 2.11 4.71 -8.85
N ARG A 79 2.72 4.68 -10.04
CA ARG A 79 2.34 5.55 -11.16
C ARG A 79 0.88 5.35 -11.59
N GLN A 80 0.39 4.11 -11.70
CA GLN A 80 -1.00 3.85 -12.10
C GLN A 80 -2.03 4.27 -11.06
N LEU A 81 -1.62 4.41 -9.80
CA LEU A 81 -2.46 4.86 -8.68
C LEU A 81 -2.28 6.36 -8.37
N ASP A 82 -1.56 7.10 -9.21
CA ASP A 82 -1.17 8.50 -8.97
C ASP A 82 -0.45 8.71 -7.63
N MET A 83 0.33 7.71 -7.19
CA MET A 83 1.20 7.71 -6.03
C MET A 83 2.65 7.86 -6.51
N THR A 84 3.21 9.08 -6.49
CA THR A 84 4.52 9.40 -7.09
C THR A 84 4.89 10.43 -6.04
#